data_AF-A0A1E8FAM3-F1
#
_entry.id   AF-A0A1E8FAM3-F1
#
_cell.length_a   1.000
_cell.length_b   1.000
_cell.length_c   1.000
_cell.angle_alpha   90.00
_cell.angle_beta   90.00
_cell.angle_gamma   90.00
#
_symmetry.space_group_name_H-M   'P 1'
#
loop_
_entity.id
_entity.type
_entity.pdbx_description
1 polymer ?
#
loop_
_entity_poly.entity_id
_entity_poly.type
_entity_poly.pdbx_seq_one_letter_code
_entity_poly.pdbx_strand_id
1 'polypeptide(L)'
;MIHTEVILLVSAMIGLGLFCHYLDAKYQWQLSAWFYGKPVNPFLKKVAASGHSSAETKKDAEIAALKERIAVLEKIVTEPAYELNQELSKLCR
;
A
#
# COMPACT_ATOMS: atom_id res chain seq x y z
N MET A 1 -33.70 -36.40 -14.65
CA MET A 1 -33.99 -35.12 -13.97
C MET A 1 -32.75 -34.49 -13.34
N ILE A 2 -31.90 -35.24 -12.63
CA ILE A 2 -30.72 -34.68 -11.94
C ILE A 2 -29.72 -33.99 -12.89
N HIS A 3 -29.42 -34.57 -14.07
CA HIS A 3 -28.45 -33.97 -15.01
C HIS A 3 -28.89 -32.61 -15.55
N THR A 4 -30.17 -32.44 -15.88
CA THR A 4 -30.71 -31.18 -16.40
C THR A 4 -30.69 -30.06 -15.36
N GLU A 5 -30.95 -30.39 -14.09
CA GLU A 5 -30.87 -29.43 -12.98
C GLU A 5 -29.43 -28.98 -12.72
N VAL A 6 -28.47 -29.92 -12.76
CA VAL A 6 -27.04 -29.61 -12.62
C VAL A 6 -26.56 -28.71 -13.77
N ILE A 7 -26.96 -29.00 -15.01
CA ILE A 7 -26.62 -28.16 -16.17
C ILE A 7 -27.20 -26.76 -16.02
N LEU A 8 -28.45 -26.64 -15.56
CA LEU A 8 -29.08 -25.34 -15.30
C LEU A 8 -28.32 -24.54 -14.24
N LEU A 9 -27.96 -25.18 -13.13
CA LEU A 9 -27.23 -24.55 -12.02
C LEU A 9 -25.85 -24.06 -12.48
N VAL A 10 -25.10 -24.87 -13.24
CA VAL A 10 -23.79 -24.48 -13.76
C VAL A 10 -23.92 -23.32 -14.75
N SER A 11 -24.90 -23.35 -15.64
CA SER A 11 -25.12 -22.23 -16.59
C SER A 11 -25.48 -20.93 -15.87
N ALA A 12 -26.28 -21.02 -14.80
CA ALA A 12 -26.67 -19.87 -14.00
C ALA A 12 -25.47 -19.27 -13.25
N MET A 13 -24.59 -20.11 -12.68
CA MET A 13 -23.37 -19.65 -12.02
C MET A 13 -22.42 -18.93 -12.99
N ILE A 14 -22.23 -19.48 -14.19
CA ILE A 14 -21.39 -18.84 -15.21
C ILE A 14 -22.00 -17.51 -15.65
N GLY A 15 -23.32 -17.47 -15.88
CA GLY A 15 -24.04 -16.25 -16.22
C GLY A 15 -23.91 -15.16 -15.15
N LEU A 16 -24.05 -15.54 -13.87
CA LEU A 16 -23.89 -14.63 -12.74
C LEU A 16 -22.44 -14.10 -12.65
N GLY A 17 -21.44 -14.97 -12.86
CA GLY A 17 -20.03 -14.59 -12.86
C GLY A 17 -19.69 -13.58 -13.97
N LEU A 18 -20.17 -13.84 -15.20
CA LEU A 18 -20.01 -12.91 -16.33
C LEU A 18 -20.72 -11.59 -16.09
N PHE A 19 -21.92 -11.63 -15.51
CA PHE A 19 -22.67 -10.43 -15.14
C PHE A 19 -21.95 -9.59 -14.09
N CYS A 20 -21.39 -10.21 -13.05
CA CYS A 20 -20.54 -9.55 -12.06
C CYS A 20 -19.32 -8.89 -12.71
N HIS A 21 -18.63 -9.58 -13.63
CA HIS A 21 -17.49 -9.00 -14.37
C HIS A 21 -17.89 -7.84 -15.28
N TYR A 22 -19.04 -7.91 -15.95
CA TYR A 22 -19.55 -6.82 -16.78
C TYR A 22 -19.90 -5.58 -15.94
N LEU A 23 -20.57 -5.75 -14.79
CA LEU A 23 -20.86 -4.65 -13.86
C LEU A 23 -19.58 -4.04 -13.30
N ASP A 24 -18.59 -4.87 -12.97
CA ASP A 24 -17.30 -4.41 -12.48
C ASP A 24 -16.57 -3.58 -13.56
N ALA A 25 -16.57 -4.03 -14.82
CA ALA A 25 -15.97 -3.28 -15.93
C ALA A 25 -16.68 -1.94 -16.18
N LYS A 26 -18.01 -1.92 -16.21
CA LYS A 26 -18.81 -0.75 -16.59
C LYS A 26 -18.90 0.29 -15.48
N TYR A 27 -19.13 -0.15 -14.25
CA TYR A 27 -19.41 0.74 -13.12
C TYR A 27 -18.28 0.79 -12.10
N GLN A 28 -17.21 0.01 -12.28
CA GLN A 28 -16.06 -0.03 -11.38
C GLN A 28 -16.50 -0.36 -9.95
N TRP A 29 -17.39 -1.35 -9.76
CA TRP A 29 -17.91 -1.70 -8.44
C TRP A 29 -16.98 -2.60 -7.61
N GLN A 30 -15.98 -3.21 -8.22
CA GLN A 30 -15.01 -4.11 -7.58
C GLN A 30 -15.64 -5.28 -6.83
N LEU A 31 -16.78 -5.78 -7.31
CA LEU A 31 -17.48 -6.92 -6.74
C LEU A 31 -16.56 -8.14 -6.64
N SER A 32 -15.75 -8.37 -7.69
CA SER A 32 -14.77 -9.45 -7.73
C SER A 32 -13.77 -9.35 -6.58
N ALA A 33 -13.17 -8.20 -6.37
CA ALA A 33 -12.21 -7.97 -5.28
C ALA A 33 -12.84 -8.13 -3.89
N TRP A 34 -14.11 -7.78 -3.76
CA TRP A 34 -14.89 -7.98 -2.52
C TRP A 34 -15.08 -9.46 -2.22
N PHE A 35 -15.44 -10.28 -3.22
CA PHE A 35 -15.53 -11.74 -3.08
C PHE A 35 -14.19 -12.40 -2.75
N TYR A 36 -13.08 -11.87 -3.26
CA TYR A 36 -11.73 -12.37 -2.93
C TYR A 36 -11.18 -11.87 -1.59
N GLY A 37 -11.97 -11.14 -0.79
CA GLY A 37 -11.55 -10.66 0.52
C GLY A 37 -10.42 -9.62 0.46
N LYS A 38 -10.21 -8.99 -0.70
CA LYS A 38 -9.27 -7.87 -0.88
C LYS A 38 -10.08 -6.60 -1.05
N PRO A 39 -10.57 -5.98 0.04
CA PRO A 39 -11.33 -4.75 -0.05
C PRO A 39 -10.43 -3.67 -0.66
N VAL A 40 -10.77 -3.24 -1.87
CA VAL A 40 -10.06 -2.15 -2.54
C VAL A 40 -10.71 -0.85 -2.11
N ASN A 41 -9.90 0.08 -1.60
CA ASN A 41 -10.37 1.36 -1.14
C ASN A 41 -10.93 2.18 -2.33
N PRO A 42 -12.22 2.56 -2.33
CA PRO A 42 -12.85 3.25 -3.45
C PRO A 42 -12.27 4.65 -3.69
N PHE A 43 -11.59 5.24 -2.69
CA PHE A 43 -10.96 6.56 -2.77
C PHE A 43 -9.53 6.52 -3.36
N LEU A 44 -8.91 5.34 -3.51
CA LEU A 44 -7.58 5.18 -4.14
C LEU A 44 -7.68 4.97 -5.67
N LYS A 45 -8.89 4.86 -6.23
CA LYS A 45 -9.09 4.47 -7.64
C LYS A 45 -8.58 5.43 -8.69
N LYS A 46 -8.44 6.73 -8.38
CA LYS A 46 -7.94 7.69 -9.39
C LYS A 46 -6.46 7.49 -9.72
N VAL A 47 -5.81 6.60 -8.99
CA VAL A 47 -4.38 6.44 -8.94
C VAL A 47 -3.97 5.03 -9.38
N ALA A 48 -4.80 4.01 -9.15
CA ALA A 48 -4.54 2.63 -9.55
C ALA A 48 -4.74 2.34 -11.05
N ALA A 49 -5.48 3.20 -11.79
CA ALA A 49 -5.57 3.10 -13.25
C ALA A 49 -4.27 3.55 -13.97
N SER A 50 -3.32 4.13 -13.23
CA SER A 50 -2.01 4.56 -13.73
C SER A 50 -0.90 4.22 -12.72
N GLY A 51 -0.40 2.97 -12.78
CA GLY A 51 0.98 2.65 -12.35
C GLY A 51 1.37 2.95 -10.89
N HIS A 52 0.50 2.70 -9.91
CA HIS A 52 0.81 3.09 -8.52
C HIS A 52 1.70 2.17 -7.69
N SER A 53 2.17 1.04 -8.23
CA SER A 53 3.24 0.30 -7.54
C SER A 53 4.54 1.12 -7.46
N SER A 54 4.77 2.05 -8.39
CA SER A 54 5.97 2.88 -8.46
C SER A 54 5.95 4.13 -7.56
N ALA A 55 4.78 4.55 -7.08
CA ALA A 55 4.66 5.77 -6.26
C ALA A 55 4.73 5.48 -4.76
N GLU A 56 4.19 4.34 -4.30
CA GLU A 56 4.44 3.84 -2.94
C GLU A 56 5.92 3.48 -2.75
N THR A 57 6.52 2.75 -3.70
CA THR A 57 7.96 2.44 -3.63
C THR A 57 8.85 3.69 -3.65
N LYS A 58 8.46 4.76 -4.36
CA LYS A 58 9.20 6.03 -4.33
C LYS A 58 9.11 6.71 -2.96
N LYS A 59 7.92 6.73 -2.35
CA LYS A 59 7.74 7.27 -0.99
C LYS A 59 8.51 6.46 0.04
N ASP A 60 8.51 5.13 -0.08
CA ASP A 60 9.25 4.26 0.83
C ASP A 60 10.77 4.44 0.69
N ALA A 61 11.27 4.64 -0.54
CA ALA A 61 12.67 4.95 -0.80
C ALA A 61 13.07 6.33 -0.28
N GLU A 62 12.20 7.34 -0.44
CA GLU A 62 12.41 8.68 0.11
C GLU A 62 12.43 8.65 1.64
N ILE A 63 11.55 7.87 2.28
CA ILE A 63 11.51 7.69 3.73
C ILE A 63 12.79 7.01 4.23
N ALA A 64 13.32 6.01 3.52
CA ALA A 64 14.58 5.35 3.89
C ALA A 64 15.77 6.32 3.82
N ALA A 65 15.88 7.09 2.73
CA ALA A 65 16.95 8.08 2.55
C ALA A 65 16.89 9.21 3.60
N LEU A 66 15.68 9.66 3.96
CA LEU A 66 15.49 10.67 5.01
C LEU A 66 15.87 10.14 6.39
N LYS A 67 15.55 8.88 6.71
CA LYS A 67 15.96 8.23 7.98
C LYS A 67 17.47 8.11 8.12
N GLU A 68 18.16 7.75 7.05
CA GLU A 68 19.63 7.66 7.06
C GLU A 68 20.28 9.02 7.31
N ARG A 69 19.77 10.08 6.68
CA ARG A 69 20.25 11.45 6.93
C ARG A 69 19.97 11.91 8.35
N ILE A 70 18.81 11.59 8.92
CA ILE A 70 18.49 11.91 10.31
C ILE A 70 19.44 11.18 11.26
N ALA A 71 19.74 9.90 11.04
CA ALA A 71 20.69 9.16 11.87
C ALA A 71 22.11 9.76 11.83
N VAL A 72 22.56 10.22 10.66
CA VAL A 72 23.85 10.91 10.50
C VAL A 72 23.83 12.26 11.21
N LEU A 73 22.74 13.04 11.08
CA LEU A 73 22.59 14.33 11.76
C LEU A 73 22.51 14.16 13.28
N GLU A 74 21.82 13.14 13.78
CA GLU A 74 21.78 12.83 15.21
C GLU A 74 23.18 12.52 15.73
N LYS A 75 23.97 11.72 15.01
CA LYS A 75 25.36 11.43 15.38
C LYS A 75 26.25 12.68 15.38
N ILE A 76 26.16 13.49 14.33
CA ILE A 76 26.91 14.75 14.21
C ILE A 76 26.45 15.81 15.22
N VAL A 77 25.21 15.77 15.71
CA VAL A 77 24.76 16.73 16.73
C VAL A 77 25.07 16.22 18.13
N THR A 78 25.03 14.91 18.37
CA THR A 78 25.25 14.34 19.70
C THR A 78 26.73 14.20 20.06
N GLU A 79 27.60 13.81 19.14
CA GLU A 79 29.04 13.61 19.43
C GLU A 79 29.79 14.94 19.73
N PRO A 80 29.79 15.96 18.86
CA PRO A 80 30.55 17.19 19.11
C PRO A 80 29.91 18.06 20.19
N ALA A 81 28.59 18.01 20.42
CA ALA A 81 27.99 18.71 21.55
C ALA A 81 28.38 18.05 22.88
N TYR A 82 28.49 16.72 22.91
CA TYR A 82 28.94 15.97 24.07
C TYR A 82 30.42 16.22 24.37
N GLU A 83 31.28 16.17 23.35
CA GLU A 83 32.71 16.46 23.46
C GLU A 83 32.97 17.90 23.93
N LEU A 84 32.28 18.88 23.32
CA LEU A 84 32.41 20.29 23.70
C LEU A 84 31.97 20.53 25.15
N ASN A 85 30.86 19.94 25.60
CA ASN A 85 30.40 20.05 26.98
C ASN A 85 31.40 19.41 27.96
N GLN A 86 32.01 18.29 27.57
CA GLN A 86 33.05 17.65 28.37
C GLN A 86 34.30 18.54 28.48
N GLU A 87 34.73 19.21 27.42
CA GLU A 87 35.85 20.16 27.47
C GLU A 87 35.53 21.42 28.28
N LEU A 88 34.33 21.99 28.10
CA LEU A 88 33.85 23.13 28.89
C LEU A 88 33.83 22.81 30.40
N SER A 89 33.35 21.62 30.78
CA SER A 89 33.34 21.20 32.18
C SER A 89 34.73 21.00 32.79
N LYS A 90 35.75 20.70 31.97
CA LYS A 90 37.15 20.61 32.41
C LYS A 90 37.79 21.99 32.59
N LEU A 91 37.38 22.99 31.81
CA LEU A 91 37.88 24.37 31.87
C LEU A 91 37.22 25.21 32.97
N CYS A 92 35.99 24.88 33.35
CA CYS A 92 35.25 25.55 34.43
C CYS A 92 35.53 24.98 35.84
N ARG A 93 36.44 24.02 35.98
CA ARG A 93 36.92 23.48 37.26
C ARG A 93 38.30 24.04 37.57
#